data_AF-A0AAV2J5C1-F1
#
_entry.id   AF-A0AAV2J5C1-F1
#
_cell.length_a   1.000
_cell.length_b   1.000
_cell.length_c   1.000
_cell.angle_alpha   90.00
_cell.angle_beta   90.00
_cell.angle_gamma   90.00
#
_symmetry.space_group_name_H-M   'P 1'
#
loop_
_entity.id
_entity.type
_entity.pdbx_description
1 polymer ?
#
loop_
_entity_poly.entity_id
_entity_poly.type
_entity_poly.pdbx_seq_one_letter_code
_entity_poly.pdbx_strand_id
1 'polypeptide(L)'
;MTSCVESRPRVDTSAASLQDPQEQTEIRERRSEEREEERTEQRRKEEERVGEREEERPEQRRKEEERVGEREEERTEQRRKEEERVGEWGREEREEIRGGVPPLGPLWSAQVSIWTVRQAHYACAELLSFTANMAASVVRTLGSSLGRNLREVRLHLSQSCAGSQGARDFVEQHYVSLKKSNPQFPFLIRECSGVRATLWARYGHGREASVSVENMSCDQVAATLSTLAHSQ
;
A
#
# COMPACT_ATOMS: atom_id res chain seq x y z
N MET A 1 -69.97 -1.23 -14.03
CA MET A 1 -69.86 -0.19 -15.07
C MET A 1 -68.71 0.71 -14.64
N THR A 2 -67.54 0.83 -15.25
CA THR A 2 -66.99 0.32 -16.51
C THR A 2 -65.47 0.57 -16.38
N SER A 3 -64.64 -0.40 -16.78
CA SER A 3 -63.18 -0.28 -16.86
C SER A 3 -62.77 0.60 -18.06
N CYS A 4 -62.00 1.66 -17.84
CA CYS A 4 -61.29 2.36 -18.92
C CYS A 4 -59.83 1.90 -18.94
N VAL A 5 -59.55 0.92 -19.81
CA VAL A 5 -58.20 0.55 -20.22
C VAL A 5 -57.71 1.64 -21.16
N GLU A 6 -56.69 2.37 -20.74
CA GLU A 6 -56.01 3.36 -21.57
C GLU A 6 -55.07 2.64 -22.53
N SER A 7 -55.59 2.39 -23.73
CA SER A 7 -54.89 1.76 -24.83
C SER A 7 -53.77 2.67 -25.33
N ARG A 8 -52.51 2.29 -25.05
CA ARG A 8 -51.35 2.88 -25.72
C ARG A 8 -51.49 2.69 -27.24
N PRO A 9 -51.23 3.70 -28.08
CA PRO A 9 -51.21 3.49 -29.53
C PRO A 9 -50.10 2.49 -29.86
N ARG A 10 -50.47 1.42 -30.60
CA ARG A 10 -49.50 0.58 -31.29
C ARG A 10 -48.78 1.47 -32.28
N VAL A 11 -47.46 1.59 -32.15
CA VAL A 11 -46.62 2.10 -33.22
C VAL A 11 -46.72 1.09 -34.35
N ASP A 12 -47.39 1.48 -35.42
CA ASP A 12 -47.50 0.70 -36.65
C ASP A 12 -46.12 0.57 -37.27
N THR A 13 -45.43 -0.53 -36.97
CA THR A 13 -44.31 -1.02 -37.78
C THR A 13 -44.87 -1.59 -39.09
N SER A 14 -45.42 -0.74 -39.95
CA SER A 14 -45.89 -1.14 -41.29
C SER A 14 -45.48 -0.14 -42.38
N ALA A 15 -44.42 0.63 -42.13
CA ALA A 15 -43.72 1.40 -43.16
C ALA A 15 -42.33 0.80 -43.41
N ALA A 16 -42.26 -0.52 -43.62
CA ALA A 16 -41.18 -1.11 -44.42
C ALA A 16 -41.68 -1.13 -45.88
N SER A 17 -41.84 0.07 -46.44
CA SER A 17 -41.99 0.25 -47.88
C SER A 17 -40.85 -0.49 -48.56
N LEU A 18 -41.17 -1.26 -49.60
CA LEU A 18 -40.22 -1.79 -50.57
C LEU A 18 -39.27 -0.66 -51.00
N GLN A 19 -38.12 -0.54 -50.35
CA GLN A 19 -37.01 0.27 -50.83
C GLN A 19 -36.37 -0.53 -51.96
N ASP A 20 -36.18 0.13 -53.10
CA ASP A 20 -35.57 -0.50 -54.27
C ASP A 20 -34.24 -1.15 -53.86
N PRO A 21 -33.92 -2.38 -54.32
CA PRO A 21 -32.68 -3.07 -53.94
C PRO A 21 -31.42 -2.23 -54.18
N GLN A 22 -31.47 -1.31 -55.15
CA GLN A 22 -30.40 -0.36 -55.46
C GLN A 22 -30.23 0.71 -54.36
N GLU A 23 -31.32 1.19 -53.76
CA GLU A 23 -31.28 2.17 -52.68
C GLU A 23 -30.71 1.55 -51.39
N GLN A 24 -31.03 0.28 -51.13
CA GLN A 24 -30.45 -0.47 -50.00
C GLN A 24 -28.94 -0.73 -50.17
N THR A 25 -28.46 -0.95 -51.40
CA THR A 25 -27.02 -1.08 -51.68
C THR A 25 -26.28 0.24 -51.47
N GLU A 26 -26.84 1.36 -51.93
CA GLU A 26 -26.24 2.69 -51.72
C GLU A 26 -26.18 3.08 -50.24
N ILE A 27 -27.23 2.78 -49.46
CA ILE A 27 -27.23 3.00 -48.01
C ILE A 27 -26.16 2.15 -47.32
N ARG A 28 -25.97 0.90 -47.77
CA ARG A 28 -24.96 0.00 -47.21
C ARG A 28 -23.54 0.48 -47.54
N GLU A 29 -23.32 0.95 -48.77
CA GLU A 29 -22.04 1.50 -49.22
C GLU A 29 -21.68 2.78 -48.45
N ARG A 30 -22.62 3.74 -48.34
CA ARG A 30 -22.43 4.94 -47.51
C ARG A 30 -22.12 4.60 -46.05
N ARG A 31 -22.81 3.63 -45.46
CA ARG A 31 -22.52 3.16 -44.09
C ARG A 31 -21.18 2.45 -43.98
N SER A 32 -20.68 1.81 -45.02
CA SER A 32 -19.32 1.23 -45.02
C SER A 32 -18.25 2.31 -45.14
N GLU A 33 -18.47 3.33 -45.97
CA GLU A 33 -17.59 4.49 -46.12
C GLU A 33 -17.53 5.30 -44.82
N GLU A 34 -18.68 5.61 -44.20
CA GLU A 34 -18.75 6.28 -42.89
C GLU A 34 -17.97 5.49 -41.81
N ARG A 35 -18.07 4.15 -41.79
CA ARG A 35 -17.30 3.30 -40.87
C ARG A 35 -15.81 3.23 -41.17
N GLU A 36 -15.41 3.51 -42.41
CA GLU A 36 -14.01 3.56 -42.82
C GLU A 36 -13.41 4.93 -42.49
N GLU A 37 -14.16 6.00 -42.71
CA GLU A 37 -13.86 7.36 -42.24
C GLU A 37 -13.73 7.42 -40.71
N GLU A 38 -14.68 6.83 -39.97
CA GLU A 38 -14.58 6.74 -38.51
C GLU A 38 -13.33 5.96 -38.05
N ARG A 39 -12.96 4.89 -38.77
CA ARG A 39 -11.76 4.10 -38.46
C ARG A 39 -10.46 4.85 -38.76
N THR A 40 -10.42 5.59 -39.86
CA THR A 40 -9.25 6.40 -40.22
C THR A 40 -9.10 7.59 -39.26
N GLU A 41 -10.22 8.22 -38.86
CA GLU A 41 -10.21 9.28 -37.85
C GLU A 41 -9.79 8.73 -36.48
N GLN A 42 -10.26 7.55 -36.09
CA GLN A 42 -9.81 6.88 -34.85
C GLN A 42 -8.31 6.59 -34.88
N ARG A 43 -7.77 6.06 -35.99
CA ARG A 43 -6.32 5.85 -36.16
C ARG A 43 -5.55 7.16 -36.04
N ARG A 44 -6.01 8.24 -36.69
CA ARG A 44 -5.37 9.57 -36.60
C ARG A 44 -5.35 10.09 -35.16
N LYS A 45 -6.47 9.96 -34.45
CA LYS A 45 -6.57 10.35 -33.01
C LYS A 45 -5.68 9.46 -32.12
N GLU A 46 -5.53 8.19 -32.44
CA GLU A 46 -4.65 7.28 -31.71
C GLU A 46 -3.18 7.63 -31.95
N GLU A 47 -2.78 7.88 -33.20
CA GLU A 47 -1.43 8.31 -33.57
C GLU A 47 -1.06 9.65 -32.91
N GLU A 48 -1.98 10.62 -32.89
CA GLU A 48 -1.79 11.91 -32.20
C GLU A 48 -1.57 11.70 -30.69
N ARG A 49 -2.40 10.87 -30.05
CA ARG A 49 -2.24 10.50 -28.62
C ARG A 49 -0.96 9.72 -28.33
N VAL A 50 -0.46 8.94 -29.28
CA VAL A 50 0.81 8.22 -29.16
C VAL A 50 1.96 9.22 -29.28
N GLY A 51 1.88 10.15 -30.24
CA GLY A 51 2.86 11.24 -30.40
C GLY A 51 2.98 12.10 -29.15
N GLU A 52 1.86 12.56 -28.58
CA GLU A 52 1.84 13.32 -27.32
C GLU A 52 2.51 12.55 -26.16
N ARG A 53 2.21 11.25 -26.03
CA ARG A 53 2.84 10.41 -24.99
C ARG A 53 4.33 10.20 -25.23
N GLU A 54 4.76 10.08 -26.47
CA GLU A 54 6.19 9.94 -26.80
C GLU A 54 6.96 11.23 -26.54
N GLU A 55 6.33 12.40 -26.75
CA GLU A 55 6.89 13.71 -26.43
C GLU A 55 6.97 13.96 -24.91
N GLU A 56 5.95 13.53 -24.15
CA GLU A 56 5.96 13.64 -22.68
C GLU A 56 6.93 12.65 -22.00
N ARG A 57 7.23 11.51 -22.63
CA ARG A 57 8.09 10.46 -22.08
C ARG A 57 9.48 10.95 -21.62
N PRO A 58 10.26 11.75 -22.39
CA PRO A 58 11.54 12.28 -21.92
C PRO A 58 11.40 13.25 -20.76
N GLU A 59 10.35 14.07 -20.71
CA GLU A 59 10.10 14.96 -19.58
C GLU A 59 9.75 14.17 -18.31
N GLN A 60 8.92 13.13 -18.46
CA GLN A 60 8.62 12.19 -17.37
C GLN A 60 9.88 11.48 -16.86
N ARG A 61 10.77 11.04 -17.77
CA ARG A 61 12.07 10.46 -17.38
C ARG A 61 12.94 11.43 -16.61
N ARG A 62 13.04 12.70 -17.04
CA ARG A 62 13.80 13.73 -16.30
C ARG A 62 13.24 13.98 -14.90
N LYS A 63 11.92 14.09 -14.78
CA LYS A 63 11.25 14.23 -13.47
C LYS A 63 11.46 13.02 -12.58
N GLU A 64 11.53 11.82 -13.15
CA GLU A 64 11.83 10.59 -12.42
C GLU A 64 13.30 10.55 -11.96
N GLU A 65 14.24 10.89 -12.85
CA GLU A 65 15.67 11.00 -12.53
C GLU A 65 15.94 12.03 -11.43
N GLU A 66 15.30 13.21 -11.48
CA GLU A 66 15.41 14.24 -10.45
C GLU A 66 14.91 13.73 -9.09
N ARG A 67 13.73 13.08 -9.06
CA ARG A 67 13.20 12.46 -7.83
C ARG A 67 14.06 11.33 -7.29
N VAL A 68 14.73 10.58 -8.17
CA VAL A 68 15.68 9.53 -7.77
C VAL A 68 16.93 10.18 -7.18
N GLY A 69 17.45 11.24 -7.81
CA GLY A 69 18.59 12.02 -7.32
C GLY A 69 18.34 12.60 -5.93
N GLU A 70 17.19 13.24 -5.70
CA GLU A 70 16.80 13.76 -4.39
C GLU A 70 16.76 12.66 -3.31
N ARG A 71 16.23 11.48 -3.63
CA ARG A 71 16.19 10.34 -2.70
C ARG A 71 17.58 9.78 -2.40
N GLU A 72 18.47 9.76 -3.39
CA GLU A 72 19.85 9.35 -3.20
C GLU A 72 20.61 10.35 -2.32
N GLU A 73 20.41 11.65 -2.54
CA GLU A 73 20.99 12.71 -1.72
C GLU A 73 20.50 12.60 -0.26
N GLU A 74 19.19 12.48 -0.04
CA GLU A 74 18.62 12.25 1.30
C GLU A 74 19.21 11.01 1.97
N ARG A 75 19.39 9.91 1.22
CA ARG A 75 20.01 8.68 1.73
C ARG A 75 21.47 8.89 2.11
N THR A 76 22.24 9.63 1.31
CA THR A 76 23.63 9.95 1.65
C THR A 76 23.72 10.86 2.88
N GLU A 77 22.81 11.82 3.03
CA GLU A 77 22.76 12.69 4.20
C GLU A 77 22.36 11.92 5.46
N GLN A 78 21.40 10.99 5.37
CA GLN A 78 21.05 10.10 6.47
C GLN A 78 22.24 9.24 6.91
N ARG A 79 22.98 8.67 5.95
CA ARG A 79 24.19 7.89 6.24
C ARG A 79 25.25 8.76 6.92
N ARG A 80 25.44 10.01 6.48
CA ARG A 80 26.35 10.98 7.12
C ARG A 80 25.93 11.29 8.56
N LYS A 81 24.65 11.55 8.81
CA LYS A 81 24.10 11.80 10.15
C LYS A 81 24.24 10.57 11.06
N GLU A 82 24.08 9.37 10.50
CA GLU A 82 24.27 8.13 11.24
C GLU A 82 25.75 7.90 11.60
N GLU A 83 26.68 8.13 10.66
CA GLU A 83 28.12 8.09 10.93
C GLU A 83 28.53 9.11 12.01
N GLU A 84 27.97 10.33 11.98
CA GLU A 84 28.16 11.35 13.01
C GLU A 84 27.64 10.88 14.38
N ARG A 85 26.41 10.34 14.42
CA ARG A 85 25.80 9.81 15.65
C ARG A 85 26.58 8.64 16.24
N VAL A 86 27.06 7.71 15.39
CA VAL A 86 27.91 6.59 15.81
C VAL A 86 29.25 7.10 16.33
N GLY A 87 29.81 8.13 15.69
CA GLY A 87 31.03 8.80 16.16
C GLY A 87 30.86 9.51 17.51
N GLU A 88 29.72 10.17 17.73
CA GLU A 88 29.36 10.78 19.01
C GLU A 88 29.16 9.74 20.10
N TRP A 89 28.40 8.68 19.83
CA TRP A 89 28.19 7.57 20.75
C TRP A 89 29.52 6.90 21.14
N GLY A 90 30.44 6.71 20.18
CA GLY A 90 31.78 6.19 20.45
C GLY A 90 32.69 7.18 21.22
N ARG A 91 32.42 8.49 21.20
CA ARG A 91 33.09 9.47 22.05
C ARG A 91 32.55 9.43 23.48
N GLU A 92 31.23 9.38 23.65
CA GLU A 92 30.58 9.22 24.95
C GLU A 92 31.01 7.92 25.64
N GLU A 93 30.99 6.78 24.93
CA GLU A 93 31.47 5.49 25.46
C GLU A 93 32.94 5.57 25.90
N ARG A 94 33.78 6.31 25.15
CA ARG A 94 35.20 6.49 25.49
C ARG A 94 35.42 7.43 26.67
N GLU A 95 34.56 8.42 26.87
CA GLU A 95 34.56 9.27 28.06
C GLU A 95 34.00 8.54 29.28
N GLU A 96 32.98 7.69 29.12
CA GLU A 96 32.43 6.84 30.17
C GLU A 96 33.46 5.82 30.65
N ILE A 97 34.19 5.17 29.73
CA ILE A 97 35.31 4.27 30.07
C ILE A 97 36.46 5.04 30.75
N ARG A 98 36.71 6.30 30.37
CA ARG A 98 37.73 7.15 31.02
C ARG A 98 37.28 7.66 32.39
N GLY A 99 35.98 7.79 32.61
CA GLY A 99 35.35 8.32 33.82
C GLY A 99 35.14 7.30 34.95
N GLY A 100 35.34 6.00 34.71
CA GLY A 100 35.08 5.00 35.75
C GLY A 100 35.86 3.70 35.64
N VAL A 101 37.09 3.65 36.20
CA VAL A 101 37.62 2.45 36.89
C VAL A 101 38.60 2.86 38.01
N PRO A 102 38.43 2.41 39.28
CA PRO A 102 39.42 2.59 40.35
C PRO A 102 40.64 1.65 40.17
N PRO A 103 41.84 1.98 40.71
CA PRO A 103 43.07 1.28 40.37
C PRO A 103 43.29 0.03 41.23
N LEU A 104 43.29 -1.16 40.60
CA LEU A 104 43.89 -2.37 41.17
C LEU A 104 44.58 -3.21 40.07
N GLY A 105 45.91 -3.18 40.08
CA GLY A 105 46.81 -4.35 39.98
C GLY A 105 46.88 -5.17 38.68
N PRO A 106 48.08 -5.39 38.10
CA PRO A 106 48.26 -6.06 36.82
C PRO A 106 48.60 -7.55 36.96
N LEU A 107 47.83 -8.42 36.31
CA LEU A 107 48.31 -9.72 35.84
C LEU A 107 47.28 -10.25 34.84
N TRP A 108 47.59 -10.14 33.55
CA TRP A 108 47.52 -11.26 32.61
C TRP A 108 47.90 -10.80 31.21
N SER A 109 49.01 -11.39 30.78
CA SER A 109 49.45 -11.53 29.41
C SER A 109 48.36 -12.23 28.59
N ALA A 110 47.66 -11.47 27.74
CA ALA A 110 46.84 -12.01 26.65
C ALA A 110 46.71 -10.94 25.56
N GLN A 111 47.85 -10.66 24.93
CA GLN A 111 47.92 -9.89 23.70
C GLN A 111 47.17 -10.66 22.59
N VAL A 112 46.29 -9.95 21.89
CA VAL A 112 45.67 -10.30 20.59
C VAL A 112 44.55 -11.36 20.62
N SER A 113 43.32 -10.97 20.95
CA SER A 113 42.10 -11.69 20.50
C SER A 113 40.81 -10.85 20.46
N ILE A 114 40.86 -9.51 20.54
CA ILE A 114 39.66 -8.65 20.58
C ILE A 114 39.58 -7.67 19.39
N TRP A 115 40.37 -7.88 18.34
CA TRP A 115 40.22 -7.12 17.08
C TRP A 115 39.46 -7.91 16.01
N THR A 116 39.56 -9.25 15.99
CA THR A 116 38.91 -10.07 14.96
C THR A 116 37.45 -10.44 15.27
N VAL A 117 36.97 -10.26 16.50
CA VAL A 117 35.57 -10.57 16.87
C VAL A 117 34.64 -9.36 16.73
N ARG A 118 35.18 -8.12 16.72
CA ARG A 118 34.38 -6.89 16.69
C ARG A 118 34.08 -6.37 15.28
N GLN A 119 34.62 -7.01 14.24
CA GLN A 119 34.31 -6.72 12.83
C GLN A 119 33.07 -7.48 12.33
N ALA A 120 32.61 -8.50 13.07
CA ALA A 120 31.38 -9.24 12.77
C ALA A 120 30.10 -8.58 13.35
N HIS A 121 30.22 -7.45 14.07
CA HIS A 121 29.06 -6.74 14.65
C HIS A 121 28.64 -5.49 13.87
N TYR A 122 29.48 -4.96 12.97
CA TYR A 122 29.16 -3.73 12.23
C TYR A 122 28.46 -3.96 10.89
N ALA A 123 28.15 -5.20 10.51
CA ALA A 123 27.34 -5.53 9.33
C ALA A 123 25.83 -5.63 9.62
N CYS A 124 25.36 -5.26 10.81
CA CYS A 124 23.94 -5.38 11.20
C CYS A 124 23.17 -4.04 11.20
N ALA A 125 23.86 -2.89 11.13
CA ALA A 125 23.23 -1.58 11.28
C ALA A 125 22.70 -0.95 9.97
N GLU A 126 23.22 -1.31 8.79
CA GLU A 126 22.67 -0.83 7.49
C GLU A 126 21.40 -1.58 7.03
N LEU A 127 20.88 -2.53 7.82
CA LEU A 127 19.66 -3.32 7.50
C LEU A 127 18.43 -2.95 8.34
N LEU A 128 18.55 -2.04 9.32
CA LEU A 128 17.46 -1.72 10.27
C LEU A 128 16.66 -0.46 9.94
N SER A 129 17.07 0.31 8.92
CA SER A 129 16.33 1.49 8.44
C SER A 129 15.47 1.21 7.19
N PHE A 130 15.65 0.05 6.53
CA PHE A 130 14.80 -0.38 5.40
C PHE A 130 13.48 -1.04 5.84
N THR A 131 13.38 -1.46 7.11
CA THR A 131 12.20 -2.14 7.66
C THR A 131 11.21 -1.20 8.35
N ALA A 132 11.62 0.02 8.70
CA ALA A 132 10.87 0.91 9.60
C ALA A 132 9.59 1.53 9.01
N ASN A 133 9.25 1.29 7.73
CA ASN A 133 8.08 1.88 7.07
C ASN A 133 7.27 0.90 6.20
N MET A 134 7.46 -0.41 6.39
CA MET A 134 6.67 -1.44 5.70
C MET A 134 5.19 -1.33 6.07
N ALA A 135 4.85 -1.26 7.37
CA ALA A 135 3.46 -1.15 7.83
C ALA A 135 2.71 0.02 7.19
N ALA A 136 3.30 1.21 7.20
CA ALA A 136 2.68 2.42 6.67
C ALA A 136 2.40 2.31 5.16
N SER A 137 3.32 1.72 4.40
CA SER A 137 3.14 1.50 2.95
C SER A 137 2.01 0.51 2.66
N VAL A 138 1.96 -0.61 3.38
CA VAL A 138 0.91 -1.64 3.26
C VAL A 138 -0.44 -1.06 3.65
N VAL A 139 -0.52 -0.29 4.74
CA VAL A 139 -1.76 0.35 5.17
C VAL A 139 -2.30 1.33 4.13
N ARG A 140 -1.42 2.10 3.46
CA ARG A 140 -1.84 3.00 2.37
C ARG A 140 -2.40 2.26 1.17
N THR A 141 -1.80 1.12 0.78
CA THR A 141 -2.34 0.32 -0.34
C THR A 141 -3.65 -0.38 0.02
N LEU A 142 -3.80 -0.81 1.29
CA LEU A 142 -5.05 -1.37 1.81
C LEU A 142 -6.20 -0.36 1.85
N GLY A 143 -5.89 0.93 1.98
CA GLY A 143 -6.86 2.03 1.96
C GLY A 143 -7.84 1.98 0.79
N SER A 144 -7.44 1.47 -0.38
CA SER A 144 -8.30 1.39 -1.57
C SER A 144 -8.95 0.02 -1.79
N SER A 145 -8.45 -1.05 -1.14
CA SER A 145 -8.84 -2.43 -1.41
C SER A 145 -9.74 -3.06 -0.33
N LEU A 146 -9.65 -2.60 0.92
CA LEU A 146 -10.37 -3.20 2.06
C LEU A 146 -11.89 -3.29 1.83
N GLY A 147 -12.52 -2.21 1.36
CA GLY A 147 -13.97 -2.15 1.17
C GLY A 147 -14.52 -3.03 0.04
N ARG A 148 -13.66 -3.59 -0.83
CA ARG A 148 -14.09 -4.48 -1.93
C ARG A 148 -14.33 -5.91 -1.46
N ASN A 149 -13.48 -6.40 -0.57
CA ASN A 149 -13.43 -7.82 -0.20
C ASN A 149 -13.95 -8.07 1.22
N LEU A 150 -13.77 -7.10 2.12
CA LEU A 150 -14.20 -7.19 3.51
C LEU A 150 -15.47 -6.38 3.74
N ARG A 151 -16.30 -6.87 4.65
CA ARG A 151 -17.48 -6.16 5.14
C ARG A 151 -17.23 -5.51 6.49
N GLU A 152 -16.42 -6.14 7.33
CA GLU A 152 -16.11 -5.65 8.68
C GLU A 152 -14.76 -6.20 9.14
N VAL A 153 -13.99 -5.37 9.84
CA VAL A 153 -12.79 -5.82 10.58
C VAL A 153 -12.97 -5.48 12.05
N ARG A 154 -12.71 -6.45 12.92
CA ARG A 154 -12.73 -6.29 14.38
C ARG A 154 -11.37 -6.62 14.95
N LEU A 155 -10.77 -5.69 15.69
CA LEU A 155 -9.51 -5.89 16.40
C LEU A 155 -9.80 -5.96 17.90
N HIS A 156 -9.55 -7.12 18.50
CA HIS A 156 -9.50 -7.26 19.95
C HIS A 156 -8.06 -7.07 20.40
N LEU A 157 -7.84 -6.09 21.26
CA LEU A 157 -6.52 -5.78 21.83
C LEU A 157 -6.61 -5.70 23.34
N SER A 158 -5.48 -5.91 24.02
CA SER A 158 -5.39 -5.76 25.47
C SER A 158 -4.47 -4.62 25.88
N GLN A 159 -4.95 -3.82 26.84
CA GLN A 159 -4.28 -2.60 27.31
C GLN A 159 -3.00 -2.91 28.10
N SER A 160 -2.99 -3.99 28.88
CA SER A 160 -1.93 -4.30 29.85
C SER A 160 -1.01 -5.45 29.44
N CYS A 161 -1.41 -6.29 28.47
CA CYS A 161 -0.60 -7.44 28.08
C CYS A 161 0.54 -7.04 27.14
N ALA A 162 1.74 -7.54 27.41
CA ALA A 162 2.91 -7.35 26.54
C ALA A 162 2.67 -7.93 25.13
N GLY A 163 1.97 -9.06 25.02
CA GLY A 163 1.70 -9.70 23.73
C GLY A 163 0.76 -8.90 22.81
N SER A 164 0.08 -7.87 23.32
CA SER A 164 -0.75 -6.96 22.50
C SER A 164 -0.05 -5.62 22.22
N GLN A 165 1.24 -5.46 22.55
CA GLN A 165 1.97 -4.20 22.34
C GLN A 165 1.98 -3.79 20.85
N GLY A 166 2.38 -4.70 19.94
CA GLY A 166 2.42 -4.36 18.51
C GLY A 166 1.06 -4.03 17.89
N ALA A 167 -0.03 -4.60 18.41
CA ALA A 167 -1.39 -4.24 18.00
C ALA A 167 -1.82 -2.85 18.51
N ARG A 168 -1.35 -2.43 19.69
CA ARG A 168 -1.57 -1.07 20.22
C ARG A 168 -0.83 -0.04 19.38
N ASP A 169 0.45 -0.30 19.11
CA ASP A 169 1.29 0.57 18.27
C ASP A 169 0.69 0.72 16.86
N PHE A 170 0.16 -0.37 16.28
CA PHE A 170 -0.54 -0.35 15.00
C PHE A 170 -1.78 0.54 15.02
N VAL A 171 -2.59 0.48 16.08
CA VAL A 171 -3.78 1.33 16.21
C VAL A 171 -3.38 2.80 16.33
N GLU A 172 -2.39 3.14 17.16
CA GLU A 172 -1.94 4.52 17.36
C GLU A 172 -1.45 5.16 16.05
N GLN A 173 -0.67 4.41 15.26
CA GLN A 173 -0.03 4.95 14.05
C GLN A 173 -0.94 4.92 12.81
N HIS A 174 -1.74 3.87 12.64
CA HIS A 174 -2.38 3.57 11.35
C HIS A 174 -3.90 3.72 11.33
N TYR A 175 -4.56 3.71 12.49
CA TYR A 175 -6.03 3.74 12.56
C TYR A 175 -6.64 4.97 11.89
N VAL A 176 -6.08 6.16 12.14
CA VAL A 176 -6.59 7.43 11.58
C VAL A 176 -6.49 7.42 10.04
N SER A 177 -5.38 6.95 9.51
CA SER A 177 -5.14 6.86 8.06
C SER A 177 -6.07 5.85 7.37
N LEU A 178 -6.31 4.70 8.01
CA LEU A 178 -7.26 3.69 7.54
C LEU A 178 -8.70 4.22 7.50
N LYS A 179 -9.11 4.95 8.54
CA LYS A 179 -10.47 5.50 8.61
C LYS A 179 -10.70 6.65 7.63
N LYS A 180 -9.67 7.48 7.39
CA LYS A 180 -9.70 8.55 6.39
C LYS A 180 -9.84 8.00 4.97
N SER A 181 -9.13 6.92 4.66
CA SER A 181 -9.24 6.26 3.34
C SER A 181 -10.56 5.52 3.14
N ASN A 182 -11.16 4.99 4.21
CA ASN A 182 -12.39 4.20 4.14
C ASN A 182 -13.48 4.72 5.10
N PRO A 183 -14.20 5.81 4.76
CA PRO A 183 -15.21 6.39 5.66
C PRO A 183 -16.44 5.49 5.87
N GLN A 184 -16.79 4.66 4.88
CA GLN A 184 -17.97 3.77 4.92
C GLN A 184 -17.68 2.39 5.52
N PHE A 185 -16.40 2.05 5.73
CA PHE A 185 -16.01 0.72 6.17
C PHE A 185 -16.00 0.61 7.70
N PRO A 186 -16.72 -0.36 8.30
CA PRO A 186 -16.72 -0.53 9.74
C PRO A 186 -15.44 -1.23 10.23
N PHE A 187 -14.54 -0.45 10.81
CA PHE A 187 -13.37 -0.94 11.56
C PHE A 187 -13.63 -0.79 13.06
N LEU A 188 -13.84 -1.90 13.76
CA LEU A 188 -14.19 -1.95 15.17
C LEU A 188 -12.97 -2.31 16.02
N ILE A 189 -12.64 -1.48 17.00
CA ILE A 189 -11.60 -1.77 17.99
C ILE A 189 -12.28 -2.04 19.34
N ARG A 190 -11.92 -3.15 19.96
CA ARG A 190 -12.41 -3.56 21.28
C ARG A 190 -11.23 -3.79 22.20
N GLU A 191 -11.13 -2.93 23.20
CA GLU A 191 -10.12 -3.04 24.23
C GLU A 191 -10.62 -3.96 25.34
N CYS A 192 -9.88 -5.03 25.61
CA CYS A 192 -10.25 -6.07 26.57
C CYS A 192 -9.07 -6.36 27.52
N SER A 193 -9.31 -6.61 28.81
CA SER A 193 -8.27 -7.07 29.73
C SER A 193 -8.13 -8.59 29.70
N GLY A 194 -6.90 -9.12 29.60
CA GLY A 194 -6.64 -10.57 29.69
C GLY A 194 -7.05 -11.39 28.46
N VAL A 195 -7.33 -10.75 27.33
CA VAL A 195 -7.66 -11.42 26.06
C VAL A 195 -6.46 -11.40 25.12
N ARG A 196 -6.26 -12.50 24.40
CA ARG A 196 -5.24 -12.60 23.34
C ARG A 196 -5.58 -11.67 22.19
N ALA A 197 -4.61 -10.89 21.72
CA ALA A 197 -4.80 -9.99 20.59
C ALA A 197 -5.26 -10.80 19.37
N THR A 198 -6.46 -10.51 18.86
CA THR A 198 -7.08 -11.29 17.77
C THR A 198 -7.73 -10.36 16.76
N LEU A 199 -7.38 -10.55 15.50
CA LEU A 199 -7.94 -9.84 14.36
C LEU A 199 -9.03 -10.71 13.72
N TRP A 200 -10.21 -10.14 13.56
CA TRP A 200 -11.35 -10.77 12.92
C TRP A 200 -11.68 -10.03 11.64
N ALA A 201 -11.89 -10.77 10.56
CA ALA A 201 -12.29 -10.26 9.27
C ALA A 201 -13.58 -10.97 8.84
N ARG A 202 -14.63 -10.20 8.53
CA ARG A 202 -15.89 -10.70 7.99
C ARG A 202 -15.95 -10.40 6.50
N TYR A 203 -16.19 -11.44 5.71
CA TYR A 203 -16.28 -11.38 4.26
C TYR A 203 -17.73 -11.28 3.81
N GLY A 204 -17.93 -11.19 2.50
CA GLY A 204 -19.22 -11.48 1.89
C GLY A 204 -19.73 -12.88 2.28
N HIS A 205 -21.05 -13.09 2.16
CA HIS A 205 -21.69 -14.39 2.38
C HIS A 205 -21.57 -14.97 3.80
N GLY A 206 -21.29 -14.13 4.80
CA GLY A 206 -21.31 -14.55 6.21
C GLY A 206 -20.09 -15.37 6.65
N ARG A 207 -19.04 -15.47 5.82
CA ARG A 207 -17.77 -16.10 6.22
C ARG A 207 -17.00 -15.16 7.15
N GLU A 208 -16.42 -15.71 8.20
CA GLU A 208 -15.56 -14.99 9.14
C GLU A 208 -14.21 -15.73 9.28
N ALA A 209 -13.12 -14.98 9.28
CA ALA A 209 -11.78 -15.48 9.60
C ALA A 209 -11.25 -14.79 10.85
N SER A 210 -10.57 -15.55 11.71
CA SER A 210 -9.90 -15.05 12.90
C SER A 210 -8.42 -15.40 12.85
N VAL A 211 -7.56 -14.42 13.10
CA VAL A 211 -6.10 -14.59 13.18
C VAL A 211 -5.61 -14.02 14.49
N SER A 212 -4.86 -14.83 15.24
CA SER A 212 -4.18 -14.37 16.46
C SER A 212 -3.01 -13.47 16.06
N VAL A 213 -2.95 -12.27 16.63
CA VAL A 213 -1.90 -11.26 16.42
C VAL A 213 -1.06 -11.03 17.68
N GLU A 214 -0.96 -12.08 18.50
CA GLU A 214 -0.20 -12.07 19.75
C GLU A 214 1.31 -12.09 19.49
N ASN A 215 2.06 -11.22 20.17
CA ASN A 215 3.52 -11.02 20.01
C ASN A 215 3.97 -10.65 18.58
N MET A 216 3.06 -10.20 17.73
CA MET A 216 3.39 -9.70 16.40
C MET A 216 3.83 -8.24 16.46
N SER A 217 4.79 -7.86 15.63
CA SER A 217 5.17 -6.45 15.45
C SER A 217 4.11 -5.69 14.64
N CYS A 218 4.15 -4.35 14.69
CA CYS A 218 3.24 -3.49 13.90
C CYS A 218 3.26 -3.85 12.40
N ASP A 219 4.43 -4.11 11.82
CA ASP A 219 4.58 -4.52 10.42
C ASP A 219 3.94 -5.87 10.11
N GLN A 220 4.07 -6.84 11.02
CA GLN A 220 3.45 -8.15 10.86
C GLN A 220 1.93 -8.06 10.97
N VAL A 221 1.40 -7.20 11.84
CA VAL A 221 -0.04 -6.92 11.93
C VAL A 221 -0.56 -6.31 10.62
N ALA A 222 0.18 -5.37 10.02
CA ALA A 222 -0.19 -4.82 8.71
C ALA A 222 -0.16 -5.89 7.60
N ALA A 223 0.85 -6.75 7.60
CA ALA A 223 0.98 -7.84 6.63
C ALA A 223 -0.15 -8.88 6.76
N THR A 224 -0.50 -9.28 7.98
CA THR A 224 -1.62 -10.20 8.24
C THR A 224 -2.96 -9.62 7.81
N LEU A 225 -3.19 -8.32 8.05
CA LEU A 225 -4.37 -7.61 7.55
C LEU A 225 -4.42 -7.61 6.01
N SER A 226 -3.27 -7.45 5.35
CA SER A 226 -3.18 -7.56 3.90
C SER A 226 -3.52 -8.96 3.41
N THR A 227 -2.97 -10.01 4.03
CA THR A 227 -3.31 -11.40 3.70
C THR A 227 -4.81 -11.67 3.83
N LEU A 228 -5.44 -11.17 4.90
CA LEU A 228 -6.88 -11.29 5.11
C LEU A 228 -7.69 -10.55 4.04
N ALA A 229 -7.26 -9.36 3.62
CA ALA A 229 -7.91 -8.62 2.55
C ALA A 229 -7.87 -9.36 1.19
N HIS A 230 -6.86 -10.21 0.96
CA HIS A 230 -6.73 -11.00 -0.27
C HIS A 230 -7.39 -12.40 -0.18
N SER A 231 -7.54 -12.96 1.02
CA SER A 231 -8.23 -14.25 1.20
C SER A 231 -9.74 -14.07 1.01
N GLN A 232 -10.36 -14.78 0.06
CA GLN A 232 -11.81 -14.74 -0.19
C GLN A 232 -12.53 -16.05 0.15
#